data_AF-A0A336NC77-F1
#
_entry.id   AF-A0A336NC77-F1
#
_cell.length_a   1.000
_cell.length_b   1.000
_cell.length_c   1.000
_cell.angle_alpha   90.00
_cell.angle_beta   90.00
_cell.angle_gamma   90.00
#
_symmetry.space_group_name_H-M   'P 1'
#
loop_
_entity.id
_entity.type
_entity.pdbx_description
1 polymer ?
#
loop_
_entity_poly.entity_id
_entity_poly.type
_entity_poly.pdbx_seq_one_letter_code
_entity_poly.pdbx_strand_id
1 'polypeptide(L)'
;MRAKRFGLTIEEAKNPLAGTYVGRLCLQGMLTQDQYDAAQKYLEVKNDYLCAKVYQALFMMKYHHLLMNKAREKWVEFATEQFSNMQEAIKETQHLYRQYNLYTSIQYIVIEDQMLPHLVNSLRVALNALHKYFDRKTKW
;
A
#
# COMPACT_ATOMS: atom_id res chain seq x y z
N MET A 1 -21.58 3.94 15.08
CA MET A 1 -21.00 5.31 15.13
C MET A 1 -19.49 5.24 15.24
N ARG A 2 -18.75 5.85 14.31
CA ARG A 2 -17.27 5.89 14.29
C ARG A 2 -16.67 6.72 15.43
N ALA A 3 -17.32 7.84 15.77
CA ALA A 3 -16.94 8.71 16.91
C ALA A 3 -16.76 7.91 18.22
N LYS A 4 -17.81 7.19 18.64
CA LYS A 4 -17.77 6.36 19.88
C LYS A 4 -16.81 5.18 19.80
N ARG A 5 -16.61 4.58 18.62
CA ARG A 5 -15.75 3.39 18.44
C ARG A 5 -14.27 3.75 18.44
N PHE A 6 -13.91 4.93 17.93
CA PHE A 6 -12.52 5.32 17.70
C PHE A 6 -12.07 6.56 18.49
N GLY A 7 -12.92 7.07 19.39
CA GLY A 7 -12.60 8.26 20.19
C GLY A 7 -12.44 9.53 19.36
N LEU A 8 -13.15 9.62 18.23
CA LEU A 8 -13.10 10.78 17.32
C LEU A 8 -14.22 11.77 17.64
N THR A 9 -14.00 13.04 17.32
CA THR A 9 -15.06 14.04 17.27
C THR A 9 -16.09 13.68 16.18
N ILE A 10 -17.28 14.28 16.25
CA ILE A 10 -18.32 14.06 15.24
C ILE A 10 -17.85 14.53 13.85
N GLU A 11 -17.07 15.61 13.78
CA GLU A 11 -16.52 16.13 12.53
C GLU A 11 -15.46 15.21 11.94
N GLU A 12 -14.50 14.73 12.74
CA GLU A 12 -13.51 13.75 12.30
C GLU A 12 -14.16 12.43 11.86
N ALA A 13 -15.22 12.00 12.55
CA ALA A 13 -15.94 10.78 12.20
C ALA A 13 -16.68 10.87 10.84
N LYS A 14 -16.96 12.09 10.35
CA LYS A 14 -17.50 12.34 9.01
C LYS A 14 -16.42 12.33 7.94
N ASN A 15 -15.14 12.49 8.31
CA ASN A 15 -14.04 12.46 7.37
C ASN A 15 -13.89 11.03 6.78
N PRO A 16 -13.82 10.87 5.45
CA PRO A 16 -13.55 9.57 4.81
C PRO A 16 -12.30 8.86 5.36
N LEU A 17 -11.27 9.62 5.73
CA LEU A 17 -10.03 9.11 6.33
C LEU A 17 -10.25 8.35 7.64
N ALA A 18 -11.29 8.68 8.40
CA ALA A 18 -11.61 7.98 9.65
C ALA A 18 -12.01 6.50 9.44
N GLY A 19 -12.27 6.11 8.19
CA GLY A 19 -12.63 4.75 7.79
C GLY A 19 -11.51 3.72 8.01
N THR A 20 -10.24 4.13 7.95
CA THR A 20 -9.08 3.23 8.09
C THR A 20 -8.18 3.66 9.24
N TYR A 21 -7.40 2.75 9.79
CA TYR A 21 -6.46 3.04 10.86
C TYR A 21 -5.35 3.99 10.39
N VAL A 22 -4.80 3.80 9.19
CA VAL A 22 -3.82 4.73 8.58
C VAL A 22 -4.41 6.15 8.47
N GLY A 23 -5.65 6.28 7.99
CA GLY A 23 -6.30 7.58 7.89
C GLY A 23 -6.57 8.22 9.26
N ARG A 24 -6.93 7.44 10.28
CA ARG A 24 -7.02 7.92 11.67
C ARG A 24 -5.67 8.38 12.22
N LEU A 25 -4.58 7.65 11.94
CA LEU A 25 -3.23 8.06 12.35
C LEU A 25 -2.80 9.37 11.68
N CYS A 26 -3.20 9.59 10.42
CA CYS A 26 -2.98 10.85 9.71
C CYS A 26 -3.77 12.01 10.33
N LEU A 27 -5.06 11.80 10.63
CA LEU A 27 -5.90 12.81 11.30
C LEU A 27 -5.36 13.20 12.68
N GLN A 28 -4.76 12.25 13.40
CA GLN A 28 -4.13 12.48 14.71
C GLN A 28 -2.73 13.09 14.63
N GLY A 29 -2.20 13.36 13.42
CA GLY A 29 -0.85 13.87 13.21
C GLY A 29 0.27 12.88 13.52
N MET A 30 -0.05 11.59 13.73
CA MET A 30 0.94 10.53 13.93
C MET A 30 1.61 10.11 12.62
N LEU A 31 0.90 10.27 11.50
CA LEU A 31 1.42 10.17 10.14
C LEU A 31 1.30 11.51 9.43
N THR A 32 2.23 11.79 8.52
CA THR A 32 2.12 12.94 7.60
C THR A 32 1.19 12.61 6.44
N GLN A 33 0.77 13.65 5.71
CA GLN A 33 -0.02 13.46 4.47
C GLN A 33 0.76 12.61 3.45
N ASP A 34 2.05 12.87 3.25
CA ASP A 34 2.90 12.09 2.33
C ASP A 34 2.98 10.60 2.71
N GLN A 35 3.03 10.30 4.01
CA GLN A 35 3.02 8.92 4.49
C GLN A 35 1.66 8.25 4.22
N TYR A 36 0.57 8.99 4.44
CA TYR A 36 -0.77 8.50 4.12
C TYR A 36 -0.91 8.24 2.61
N ASP A 37 -0.47 9.17 1.76
CA ASP A 37 -0.53 9.07 0.30
C ASP A 37 0.32 7.88 -0.19
N ALA A 38 1.50 7.67 0.40
CA ALA A 38 2.33 6.49 0.10
C ALA A 38 1.63 5.17 0.48
N ALA A 39 0.85 5.15 1.58
CA ALA A 39 0.06 3.99 1.96
C ALA A 39 -1.07 3.71 0.96
N GLN A 40 -1.76 4.76 0.49
CA GLN A 40 -2.77 4.62 -0.56
C GLN A 40 -2.14 4.11 -1.85
N LYS A 41 -0.99 4.68 -2.25
CA LYS A 41 -0.31 4.27 -3.47
C LYS A 41 0.18 2.82 -3.42
N TYR A 42 0.63 2.37 -2.24
CA TYR A 42 0.96 0.96 -2.02
C TYR A 42 -0.25 0.05 -2.27
N LEU A 43 -1.43 0.41 -1.77
CA LEU A 43 -2.66 -0.37 -1.97
C LEU A 43 -3.07 -0.40 -3.44
N GLU A 44 -2.97 0.72 -4.16
CA GLU A 44 -3.23 0.79 -5.61
C GLU A 44 -2.32 -0.18 -6.38
N VAL A 45 -0.99 -0.08 -6.19
CA VAL A 45 -0.01 -0.93 -6.89
C VAL A 45 -0.21 -2.41 -6.56
N LYS A 46 -0.52 -2.73 -5.28
CA LYS A 46 -0.83 -4.10 -4.87
C LYS A 46 -2.10 -4.63 -5.55
N ASN A 47 -3.15 -3.82 -5.64
CA ASN A 47 -4.39 -4.21 -6.29
C ASN A 47 -4.19 -4.46 -7.79
N ASP A 48 -3.47 -3.57 -8.49
CA ASP A 48 -3.12 -3.75 -9.90
C ASP A 48 -2.35 -5.06 -10.12
N TYR A 49 -1.38 -5.35 -9.25
CA TYR A 49 -0.64 -6.61 -9.28
C TYR A 49 -1.53 -7.84 -9.07
N LEU A 50 -2.46 -7.80 -8.11
CA LEU A 50 -3.39 -8.91 -7.88
C LEU A 50 -4.32 -9.12 -9.08
N CYS A 51 -4.82 -8.05 -9.68
CA CYS A 51 -5.60 -8.11 -10.92
C CYS A 51 -4.78 -8.70 -12.07
N ALA A 52 -3.52 -8.31 -12.21
CA ALA A 52 -2.60 -8.86 -13.21
C ALA A 52 -2.38 -10.38 -13.01
N LYS A 53 -2.24 -10.84 -11.75
CA LYS A 53 -2.10 -12.27 -11.42
C LYS A 53 -3.35 -13.08 -11.73
N VAL A 54 -4.53 -12.56 -11.40
CA VAL A 54 -5.81 -13.20 -11.75
C VAL A 54 -5.95 -13.30 -13.27
N TYR A 55 -5.61 -12.24 -14.00
CA TYR A 55 -5.63 -12.24 -15.46
C TYR A 55 -4.71 -13.32 -16.05
N GLN A 56 -3.45 -13.40 -15.59
CA GLN A 56 -2.50 -14.43 -15.99
C GLN A 56 -3.05 -15.85 -15.73
N ALA A 57 -3.60 -16.09 -14.54
CA ALA A 57 -4.16 -17.40 -14.18
C ALA A 57 -5.34 -17.79 -15.08
N LEU A 58 -6.29 -16.88 -15.31
CA LEU A 58 -7.43 -17.11 -16.19
C LEU A 58 -7.01 -17.37 -17.65
N PHE A 59 -5.95 -16.70 -18.11
CA PHE A 59 -5.39 -16.94 -19.45
C PHE A 59 -4.80 -18.35 -19.58
N MET A 60 -4.03 -18.79 -18.59
CA MET A 60 -3.45 -20.14 -18.55
C MET A 60 -4.53 -21.23 -18.49
N MET A 61 -5.65 -20.99 -17.81
CA MET A 61 -6.75 -21.96 -17.68
C MET A 61 -7.63 -22.09 -18.93
N LYS A 62 -7.79 -21.03 -19.74
CA LYS A 62 -8.83 -20.96 -20.78
C LYS A 62 -8.43 -21.35 -22.20
N TYR A 63 -7.21 -21.85 -22.47
CA TYR A 63 -6.76 -22.30 -23.81
C TYR A 63 -7.30 -21.43 -24.97
N HIS A 64 -7.14 -20.11 -24.89
CA HIS A 64 -7.60 -19.20 -25.94
C HIS A 64 -6.51 -18.20 -26.32
N HIS A 65 -5.86 -18.48 -27.44
CA HIS A 65 -4.98 -17.56 -28.19
C HIS A 65 -5.76 -16.36 -28.78
N LEU A 66 -7.09 -16.32 -28.65
CA LEU A 66 -7.99 -15.39 -29.33
C LEU A 66 -8.24 -14.05 -28.60
N LEU A 67 -7.65 -13.84 -27.41
CA LEU A 67 -7.83 -12.62 -26.61
C LEU A 67 -6.52 -11.88 -26.32
N MET A 68 -5.52 -12.04 -27.19
CA MET A 68 -4.19 -11.46 -27.03
C MET A 68 -4.23 -9.95 -27.32
N ASN A 69 -4.59 -9.18 -26.30
CA ASN A 69 -4.52 -7.72 -26.35
C ASN A 69 -3.13 -7.28 -25.85
N LYS A 70 -2.25 -6.90 -26.78
CA LYS A 70 -0.88 -6.42 -26.47
C LYS A 70 -0.84 -5.30 -25.43
N ALA A 71 -1.88 -4.44 -25.38
CA ALA A 71 -1.94 -3.40 -24.35
C ALA A 71 -2.18 -3.98 -22.95
N ARG A 72 -2.96 -5.07 -22.83
CA ARG A 72 -3.19 -5.77 -21.56
C ARG A 72 -1.95 -6.52 -21.09
N GLU A 73 -1.21 -7.15 -22.00
CA GLU A 73 0.07 -7.82 -21.67
C GLU A 73 1.09 -6.83 -21.13
N LYS A 74 1.29 -5.70 -21.82
CA LYS A 74 2.15 -4.61 -21.33
C LYS A 74 1.72 -4.07 -19.97
N TRP A 75 0.41 -3.94 -19.74
CA TRP A 75 -0.10 -3.51 -18.43
C TRP A 75 0.18 -4.54 -17.33
N VAL A 76 0.02 -5.84 -17.61
CA VAL A 76 0.34 -6.94 -16.68
C VAL A 76 1.83 -6.95 -16.32
N GLU A 77 2.71 -6.81 -17.31
CA GLU A 77 4.15 -6.71 -17.12
C GLU A 77 4.49 -5.50 -16.23
N PHE A 78 3.96 -4.33 -16.58
CA PHE A 78 4.15 -3.10 -15.82
C PHE A 78 3.67 -3.24 -14.37
N ALA A 79 2.44 -3.72 -14.13
CA ALA A 79 1.90 -3.87 -12.78
C ALA A 79 2.74 -4.86 -11.93
N THR A 80 3.23 -5.93 -12.56
CA THR A 80 4.12 -6.90 -11.90
C THR A 80 5.47 -6.28 -11.53
N GLU A 81 6.08 -5.55 -12.45
CA GLU A 81 7.35 -4.85 -12.22
C GLU A 81 7.20 -3.78 -11.14
N GLN A 82 6.13 -2.98 -11.17
CA GLN A 82 5.87 -1.95 -10.17
C GLN A 82 5.77 -2.51 -8.76
N PHE A 83 5.04 -3.61 -8.59
CA PHE A 83 4.92 -4.24 -7.29
C PHE A 83 6.25 -4.85 -6.84
N SER A 84 6.98 -5.49 -7.75
CA SER A 84 8.32 -6.04 -7.47
C SER A 84 9.30 -4.97 -6.99
N ASN A 85 9.38 -3.84 -7.70
CA ASN A 85 10.28 -2.74 -7.35
C ASN A 85 9.89 -2.11 -5.99
N MET A 86 8.60 -2.02 -5.70
CA MET A 86 8.10 -1.55 -4.40
C MET A 86 8.50 -2.50 -3.25
N GLN A 87 8.40 -3.82 -3.48
CA GLN A 87 8.87 -4.81 -2.51
C GLN A 87 10.39 -4.74 -2.29
N GLU A 88 11.16 -4.49 -3.35
CA GLU A 88 12.61 -4.31 -3.24
C GLU A 88 12.96 -3.06 -2.43
N ALA A 89 12.28 -1.93 -2.64
CA ALA A 89 12.47 -0.72 -1.83
C ALA A 89 12.21 -0.95 -0.32
N ILE A 90 11.16 -1.72 0.01
CA ILE A 90 10.88 -2.12 1.40
C ILE A 90 11.98 -3.04 1.91
N LYS A 91 12.44 -4.00 1.09
CA LYS A 91 13.50 -4.94 1.43
C LYS A 91 14.81 -4.23 1.74
N GLU A 92 15.28 -3.34 0.87
CA GLU A 92 16.49 -2.54 1.09
C GLU A 92 16.38 -1.75 2.41
N THR A 93 15.22 -1.13 2.66
CA THR A 93 14.97 -0.37 3.88
C THR A 93 14.98 -1.27 5.12
N GLN A 94 14.41 -2.46 5.05
CA GLN A 94 14.42 -3.45 6.14
C GLN A 94 15.85 -3.91 6.48
N HIS A 95 16.74 -4.01 5.49
CA HIS A 95 18.14 -4.35 5.71
C HIS A 95 18.90 -3.24 6.46
N LEU A 96 18.55 -1.97 6.21
CA LEU A 96 19.11 -0.80 6.88
C LEU A 96 18.58 -0.66 8.32
N TYR A 97 17.28 -0.90 8.51
CA TYR A 97 16.60 -0.71 9.80
C TYR A 97 16.15 -2.03 10.42
N ARG A 98 17.11 -2.87 10.81
CA ARG A 98 16.86 -4.24 11.31
C ARG A 98 16.03 -4.30 12.60
N GLN A 99 16.00 -3.22 13.38
CA GLN A 99 15.22 -3.12 14.61
C GLN A 99 13.71 -2.99 14.38
N TYR A 100 13.29 -2.59 13.18
CA TYR A 100 11.88 -2.47 12.83
C TYR A 100 11.42 -3.70 12.06
N ASN A 101 10.11 -3.94 12.09
CA ASN A 101 9.48 -4.95 11.25
C ASN A 101 8.56 -4.27 10.24
N LEU A 102 9.16 -3.85 9.12
CA LEU A 102 8.50 -3.05 8.09
C LEU A 102 7.42 -3.88 7.39
N TYR A 103 7.73 -5.13 7.05
CA TYR A 103 6.78 -6.05 6.41
C TYR A 103 5.53 -6.26 7.25
N THR A 104 5.70 -6.56 8.54
CA THR A 104 4.58 -6.78 9.45
C THR A 104 3.75 -5.50 9.65
N SER A 105 4.41 -4.34 9.69
CA SER A 105 3.69 -3.06 9.79
C SER A 105 2.80 -2.79 8.57
N ILE A 106 3.30 -3.03 7.35
CA ILE A 106 2.50 -2.87 6.12
C ILE A 106 1.39 -3.93 6.07
N GLN A 107 1.70 -5.19 6.33
CA GLN A 107 0.72 -6.28 6.28
C GLN A 107 -0.45 -6.02 7.23
N TYR A 108 -0.18 -5.77 8.51
CA TYR A 108 -1.25 -5.68 9.48
C TYR A 108 -1.92 -4.31 9.51
N ILE A 109 -1.18 -3.21 9.41
CA ILE A 109 -1.79 -1.88 9.51
C ILE A 109 -2.36 -1.41 8.18
N VAL A 110 -1.64 -1.60 7.06
CA VAL A 110 -2.07 -1.03 5.76
C VAL A 110 -3.03 -1.97 5.04
N ILE A 111 -2.71 -3.27 4.97
CA ILE A 111 -3.51 -4.24 4.20
C ILE A 111 -4.70 -4.75 5.01
N GLU A 112 -4.48 -5.13 6.27
CA GLU A 112 -5.53 -5.73 7.11
C GLU A 112 -6.27 -4.73 8.02
N ASP A 113 -5.88 -3.46 7.99
CA ASP A 113 -6.47 -2.38 8.81
C ASP A 113 -6.48 -2.65 10.33
N GLN A 114 -5.51 -3.42 10.83
CA GLN A 114 -5.40 -3.76 12.25
C GLN A 114 -4.83 -2.60 13.06
N MET A 115 -5.40 -2.37 14.24
CA MET A 115 -4.95 -1.33 15.18
C MET A 115 -3.81 -1.85 16.05
N LEU A 116 -2.57 -1.76 15.55
CA LEU A 116 -1.35 -2.19 16.25
C LEU A 116 -0.44 -1.00 16.57
N PRO A 117 -0.67 -0.25 17.67
CA PRO A 117 0.10 0.97 18.00
C PRO A 117 1.61 0.75 18.09
N HIS A 118 2.04 -0.42 18.56
CA HIS A 118 3.46 -0.76 18.71
C HIS A 118 4.21 -0.88 17.36
N LEU A 119 3.49 -1.04 16.23
CA LEU A 119 4.06 -1.09 14.89
C LEU A 119 4.06 0.26 14.16
N VAL A 120 3.49 1.33 14.74
CA VAL A 120 3.37 2.63 14.08
C VAL A 120 4.74 3.23 13.73
N ASN A 121 5.75 3.03 14.58
CA ASN A 121 7.11 3.50 14.27
C ASN A 121 7.73 2.73 13.08
N SER A 122 7.55 1.41 13.03
CA SER A 122 7.94 0.60 11.87
C SER A 122 7.21 1.05 10.60
N LEU A 123 5.92 1.35 10.72
CA LEU A 123 5.09 1.83 9.62
C LEU A 123 5.61 3.16 9.07
N ARG A 124 5.96 4.12 9.92
CA ARG A 124 6.52 5.42 9.49
C ARG A 124 7.78 5.25 8.66
N VAL A 125 8.67 4.36 9.07
CA VAL A 125 9.91 4.06 8.32
C VAL A 125 9.58 3.44 6.96
N ALA A 126 8.66 2.48 6.93
CA ALA A 126 8.24 1.83 5.70
C ALA A 126 7.58 2.82 4.72
N LEU A 127 6.68 3.67 5.20
CA LEU A 127 5.98 4.67 4.39
C LEU A 127 6.91 5.77 3.88
N ASN A 128 7.92 6.18 4.66
CA ASN A 128 8.94 7.12 4.20
C ASN A 128 9.77 6.54 3.05
N ALA A 129 10.14 5.26 3.13
CA ALA A 129 10.85 4.58 2.05
C ALA A 129 10.01 4.48 0.77
N LEU A 130 8.73 4.15 0.92
CA LEU A 130 7.78 4.10 -0.20
C LEU A 130 7.56 5.47 -0.84
N HIS A 131 7.33 6.51 -0.03
CA HIS A 131 7.20 7.89 -0.53
C HIS A 131 8.44 8.31 -1.33
N LYS A 132 9.63 8.08 -0.80
CA LYS A 132 10.90 8.36 -1.49
C LYS A 132 11.04 7.58 -2.80
N TYR A 133 10.60 6.32 -2.82
CA TYR A 133 10.59 5.51 -4.05
C TYR A 133 9.65 6.11 -5.10
N PHE A 134 8.44 6.48 -4.70
CA PHE A 134 7.47 7.09 -5.62
C PHE A 134 7.95 8.45 -6.15
N ASP A 135 8.47 9.31 -5.29
CA ASP A 135 9.03 10.62 -5.66
C ASP A 135 10.19 10.54 -6.63
N ARG A 136 11.05 9.51 -6.47
CA ARG A 136 12.12 9.25 -7.43
C ARG A 136 11.56 8.85 -8.77
N LYS A 137 10.48 8.08 -8.80
CA LYS A 137 9.89 7.56 -10.04
C LYS A 137 9.09 8.61 -10.81
N THR A 138 8.44 9.56 -10.15
CA THR A 138 7.73 10.68 -10.81
C THR A 138 8.68 11.65 -11.52
N LYS A 139 9.98 11.60 -11.25
CA LYS A 139 11.00 12.47 -11.85
C LYS A 139 11.61 11.93 -13.16
N TRP A 140 11.14 10.80 -13.69
CA TRP A 140 11.63 10.18 -14.92
C TRP A 140 10.48 9.84 -15.87
#